data_AF-A0A844NW89-F1
#
_entry.id   AF-A0A844NW89-F1
#
_cell.length_a   1.000
_cell.length_b   1.000
_cell.length_c   1.000
_cell.angle_alpha   90.00
_cell.angle_beta   90.00
_cell.angle_gamma   90.00
#
_symmetry.space_group_name_H-M   'P 1'
#
loop_
_entity.id
_entity.type
_entity.pdbx_description
1 polymer ?
#
loop_
_entity_poly.entity_id
_entity_poly.type
_entity_poly.pdbx_seq_one_letter_code
_entity_poly.pdbx_strand_id
1 'polypeptide(L)'
;RWMRQHYPEQRPCFLFSRSERIAHPFISVETGQAMLVERLALKSTLDQYKRQLHELQEKHGALLKQMAPSAGAQCLISDRAEATYLNIIGSMLDLMLGQSPSGVPYSSFKTQEAVVSALVAHHSGAMGIAERTLNGKFATARRRLRSATV
;
A
#
# COMPACT_ATOMS: atom_id res chain seq x y z
N ARG A 1 -19.01 -66.13 14.79
CA ARG A 1 -18.50 -65.17 13.77
C ARG A 1 -19.60 -64.65 12.84
N TRP A 2 -20.63 -65.44 12.49
CA TRP A 2 -21.76 -65.05 11.62
C TRP A 2 -22.47 -63.73 11.95
N MET A 3 -22.86 -63.50 13.20
CA MET A 3 -23.66 -62.31 13.57
C MET A 3 -22.91 -60.97 13.33
N ARG A 4 -21.58 -60.95 13.49
CA ARG A 4 -20.74 -59.77 13.19
C ARG A 4 -20.64 -59.48 11.69
N GLN A 5 -20.77 -60.49 10.84
CA GLN A 5 -20.61 -60.37 9.39
C GLN A 5 -21.92 -60.00 8.69
N HIS A 6 -23.05 -60.56 9.15
CA HIS A 6 -24.36 -60.35 8.51
C HIS A 6 -25.23 -59.29 9.20
N TYR A 7 -25.01 -59.03 10.49
CA TYR A 7 -25.81 -58.08 11.27
C TYR A 7 -24.90 -57.20 12.17
N PRO A 8 -23.96 -56.44 11.58
CA PRO A 8 -22.96 -55.66 12.33
C PRO A 8 -23.56 -54.64 13.30
N GLU A 9 -24.75 -54.12 12.98
CA GLU A 9 -25.54 -53.17 13.76
C GLU A 9 -26.32 -53.80 14.93
N GLN A 10 -26.49 -55.13 14.94
CA GLN A 10 -27.26 -55.85 15.96
C GLN A 10 -26.33 -56.62 16.89
N ARG A 11 -26.18 -56.13 18.13
CA ARG A 11 -25.27 -56.73 19.13
C ARG A 11 -26.00 -56.97 20.46
N PRO A 12 -26.68 -58.12 20.61
CA PRO A 12 -27.42 -58.41 21.84
C PRO A 12 -26.48 -58.67 23.03
N CYS A 13 -26.96 -58.35 24.24
CA CYS A 13 -26.15 -58.32 25.47
C CYS A 13 -25.57 -59.67 25.91
N PHE A 14 -26.18 -60.77 25.48
CA PHE A 14 -25.75 -62.13 25.83
C PHE A 14 -24.63 -62.66 24.93
N LEU A 15 -24.41 -62.07 23.75
CA LEU A 15 -23.35 -62.49 22.82
C LEU A 15 -22.17 -61.51 22.77
N PHE A 16 -22.39 -60.27 23.17
CA PHE A 16 -21.42 -59.19 23.06
C PHE A 16 -21.26 -58.48 24.39
N SER A 17 -20.01 -58.23 24.76
CA SER A 17 -19.67 -57.47 25.95
C SER A 17 -20.16 -56.02 25.82
N ARG A 18 -20.22 -55.29 26.94
CA ARG A 18 -20.62 -53.87 26.92
C ARG A 18 -19.71 -53.03 26.00
N SER A 19 -18.41 -53.30 25.97
CA SER A 19 -17.46 -52.59 25.10
C SER A 19 -17.71 -52.88 23.62
N GLU A 20 -17.98 -54.13 23.26
CA GLU A 20 -18.30 -54.51 21.88
C GLU A 20 -19.66 -53.97 21.42
N ARG A 21 -20.61 -53.74 22.32
CA ARG A 21 -21.90 -53.12 21.98
C ARG A 21 -21.83 -51.61 21.78
N ILE A 22 -20.89 -50.94 22.44
CA ILE A 22 -20.71 -49.48 22.35
C ILE A 22 -19.77 -49.10 21.20
N ALA A 23 -18.86 -49.99 20.80
CA ALA A 23 -17.99 -49.78 19.64
C ALA A 23 -18.82 -49.69 18.35
N HIS A 24 -18.73 -48.57 17.62
CA HIS A 24 -19.46 -48.41 16.37
C HIS A 24 -19.01 -49.45 15.33
N PRO A 25 -19.91 -50.12 14.60
CA PRO A 25 -19.52 -51.24 13.74
C PRO A 25 -18.57 -50.89 12.61
N PHE A 26 -18.56 -49.62 12.21
CA PHE A 26 -17.79 -49.13 11.08
C PHE A 26 -16.54 -48.30 11.47
N ILE A 27 -16.50 -47.72 12.67
CA ILE A 27 -15.35 -46.91 13.10
C ILE A 27 -14.37 -47.83 13.83
N SER A 28 -13.42 -48.38 13.08
CA SER A 28 -12.31 -49.17 13.61
C SER A 28 -11.35 -48.31 14.42
N VAL A 29 -10.62 -48.94 15.35
CA VAL A 29 -9.48 -48.33 16.06
C VAL A 29 -8.45 -47.79 15.06
N GLU A 30 -8.24 -48.52 13.96
CA GLU A 30 -7.31 -48.12 12.88
C GLU A 30 -7.77 -46.82 12.21
N THR A 31 -9.07 -46.66 11.97
CA THR A 31 -9.63 -45.41 11.42
C THR A 31 -9.43 -44.25 12.39
N GLY A 32 -9.65 -44.47 13.69
CA GLY A 32 -9.39 -43.45 14.72
C GLY A 32 -7.90 -43.05 14.80
N GLN A 33 -7.00 -44.02 14.67
CA GLN A 33 -5.55 -43.76 14.62
C GLN A 33 -5.15 -42.99 13.35
N ALA A 34 -5.69 -43.36 12.18
CA ALA A 34 -5.44 -42.65 10.94
C ALA A 34 -5.90 -41.18 11.01
N MET A 35 -7.11 -40.93 11.52
CA MET A 35 -7.64 -39.57 11.71
C MET A 35 -6.79 -38.76 12.71
N LEU A 36 -6.25 -39.41 13.76
CA LEU A 36 -5.35 -38.74 14.70
C LEU A 36 -4.03 -38.34 14.02
N VAL A 37 -3.44 -39.23 13.20
CA VAL A 37 -2.23 -38.94 12.44
C VAL A 37 -2.45 -37.78 11.46
N GLU A 38 -3.55 -37.80 10.71
CA GLU A 38 -3.91 -36.70 9.80
C GLU A 38 -4.09 -35.38 10.56
N ARG A 39 -4.78 -35.39 11.70
CA ARG A 39 -4.96 -34.21 12.54
C ARG A 39 -3.62 -33.64 13.02
N LEU A 40 -2.69 -34.51 13.45
CA LEU A 40 -1.36 -34.09 13.89
C LEU A 40 -0.54 -33.52 12.73
N ALA A 41 -0.62 -34.12 11.54
CA ALA A 41 0.02 -33.61 10.33
C ALA A 41 -0.53 -32.23 9.93
N LEU A 42 -1.86 -32.06 9.92
CA LEU A 42 -2.51 -30.77 9.65
C LEU A 42 -2.13 -29.71 10.68
N LYS A 43 -2.07 -30.06 11.96
CA LYS A 43 -1.61 -29.13 13.00
C LYS A 43 -0.17 -28.68 12.77
N SER A 44 0.73 -29.61 12.42
CA SER A 44 2.13 -29.31 12.09
C SER A 44 2.24 -28.34 10.92
N THR A 45 1.51 -28.57 9.83
CA THR A 45 1.53 -27.68 8.65
C THR A 45 0.98 -26.29 8.96
N LEU A 46 -0.10 -26.18 9.76
CA LEU A 46 -0.62 -24.89 10.21
C LEU A 46 0.41 -24.11 11.04
N ASP A 47 1.10 -24.79 11.95
CA ASP A 47 2.14 -24.15 12.76
C ASP A 47 3.33 -23.70 11.89
N GLN A 48 3.67 -24.44 10.83
CA GLN A 48 4.67 -24.03 9.85
C GLN A 48 4.24 -22.76 9.09
N TYR A 49 3.02 -22.72 8.55
CA TYR A 49 2.52 -21.53 7.83
C TYR A 49 2.46 -20.30 8.73
N LYS A 50 2.06 -20.45 9.99
CA LYS A 50 2.08 -19.34 10.97
C LYS A 50 3.49 -18.77 11.17
N ARG A 51 4.52 -19.63 11.25
CA ARG A 51 5.92 -19.18 11.35
C ARG A 51 6.35 -18.43 10.09
N GLN A 52 6.01 -18.96 8.90
CA GLN A 52 6.34 -18.30 7.63
C GLN A 52 5.67 -16.93 7.49
N LEU A 53 4.41 -16.80 7.93
CA LEU A 53 3.71 -15.52 7.95
C LEU A 53 4.37 -14.53 8.90
N HIS A 54 4.74 -14.97 10.11
CA HIS A 54 5.46 -14.13 11.05
C HIS A 54 6.80 -13.64 10.47
N GLU A 55 7.59 -14.54 9.88
CA GLU A 55 8.86 -14.19 9.24
C GLU A 55 8.67 -13.19 8.09
N LEU A 56 7.64 -13.38 7.27
CA LEU A 56 7.34 -12.49 6.16
C LEU A 56 6.88 -11.11 6.65
N GLN A 57 6.09 -11.07 7.72
CA GLN A 57 5.65 -9.83 8.35
C GLN A 57 6.83 -9.08 9.00
N GLU A 58 7.77 -9.79 9.63
CA GLU A 58 8.99 -9.19 10.17
C GLU A 58 9.89 -8.64 9.06
N LYS A 59 10.09 -9.40 7.97
CA LYS A 59 10.82 -8.93 6.78
C LYS A 59 10.16 -7.69 6.18
N HIS A 60 8.84 -7.70 6.04
CA HIS A 60 8.11 -6.55 5.53
C HIS A 60 8.24 -5.33 6.44
N GLY A 61 8.14 -5.51 7.76
CA GLY A 61 8.36 -4.45 8.74
C GLY A 61 9.80 -3.91 8.71
N ALA A 62 10.78 -4.78 8.52
CA ALA A 62 12.18 -4.39 8.36
C ALA A 62 12.42 -3.59 7.06
N LEU A 63 11.84 -4.03 5.94
CA LEU A 63 11.90 -3.30 4.66
C LEU A 63 11.22 -1.92 4.77
N LEU A 64 10.04 -1.84 5.39
CA LEU A 64 9.38 -0.56 5.65
C LEU A 64 10.25 0.36 6.51
N LYS A 65 10.89 -0.16 7.57
CA LYS A 65 11.82 0.62 8.40
C LYS A 65 13.08 1.04 7.66
N GLN A 66 13.60 0.21 6.75
CA GLN A 66 14.74 0.55 5.89
C GLN A 66 14.37 1.59 4.82
N MET A 67 13.12 1.58 4.36
CA MET A 67 12.60 2.54 3.39
C MET A 67 12.14 3.85 4.06
N ALA A 68 11.79 3.83 5.35
CA ALA A 68 11.33 4.98 6.11
C ALA A 68 12.30 6.18 6.23
N PRO A 69 13.65 6.05 6.22
CA PRO A 69 14.53 7.22 6.28
C PRO A 69 14.81 7.85 4.90
N SER A 70 14.28 7.31 3.79
CA SER A 70 14.54 7.85 2.44
C SER A 70 13.32 7.92 1.52
N ALA A 71 12.23 7.19 1.78
CA ALA A 71 10.99 7.27 0.98
C ALA A 71 9.99 8.31 1.49
N GLY A 72 10.15 8.79 2.73
CA GLY A 72 9.31 9.87 3.29
C GLY A 72 9.47 11.23 2.60
N ALA A 73 10.40 11.36 1.65
CA ALA A 73 10.59 12.54 0.81
C ALA A 73 10.09 12.37 -0.63
N GLN A 74 9.56 11.20 -1.01
CA GLN A 74 8.70 11.07 -2.19
C GLN A 74 7.30 11.53 -1.76
N CYS A 75 7.25 12.84 -1.49
CA CYS A 75 6.09 13.62 -1.22
C CYS A 75 5.04 13.27 -2.28
N LEU A 76 3.99 12.55 -1.88
CA LEU A 76 2.74 12.53 -2.63
C LEU A 76 2.28 13.99 -2.66
N ILE A 77 2.66 14.70 -3.71
CA ILE A 77 2.18 16.05 -3.96
C ILE A 77 0.67 15.88 -4.11
N SER A 78 -0.11 16.46 -3.20
CA SER A 78 -1.57 16.46 -3.31
C SER A 78 -1.96 16.98 -4.70
N ASP A 79 -3.01 16.41 -5.31
CA ASP A 79 -3.53 16.84 -6.62
C ASP A 79 -3.67 18.37 -6.73
N ARG A 80 -4.08 19.02 -5.63
CA ARG A 80 -4.17 20.48 -5.54
C ARG A 80 -2.81 21.17 -5.64
N ALA A 81 -1.80 20.64 -4.96
CA ALA A 81 -0.44 21.16 -5.02
C ALA A 81 0.20 20.89 -6.38
N GLU A 82 -0.08 19.74 -6.99
CA GLU A 82 0.38 19.38 -8.34
C GLU A 82 -0.22 20.34 -9.37
N ALA A 83 -1.54 20.53 -9.36
CA ALA A 83 -2.21 21.50 -10.21
C ALA A 83 -1.65 22.92 -10.04
N THR A 84 -1.37 23.32 -8.79
CA THR A 84 -0.72 24.61 -8.51
C THR A 84 0.65 24.72 -9.18
N TYR A 85 1.50 23.68 -9.09
CA TYR A 85 2.82 23.70 -9.72
C TYR A 85 2.73 23.66 -11.24
N LEU A 86 1.86 22.83 -11.81
CA LEU A 86 1.65 22.74 -13.26
C LEU A 86 1.15 24.07 -13.83
N ASN A 87 0.23 24.75 -13.16
CA ASN A 87 -0.22 26.09 -13.58
C ASN A 87 0.92 27.09 -13.55
N ILE A 88 1.71 27.13 -12.47
CA ILE A 88 2.86 28.05 -12.38
C ILE A 88 3.88 27.77 -13.49
N ILE A 89 4.22 26.50 -13.74
CA ILE A 89 5.16 26.10 -14.78
C ILE A 89 4.61 26.46 -16.17
N GLY A 90 3.36 26.13 -16.46
CA GLY A 90 2.71 26.44 -17.72
C GLY A 90 2.66 27.94 -18.00
N SER A 91 2.29 28.75 -17.01
CA SER A 91 2.30 30.21 -17.13
C SER A 91 3.70 30.78 -17.30
N MET A 92 4.72 30.21 -16.65
CA MET A 92 6.12 30.60 -16.88
C MET A 92 6.60 30.25 -18.29
N LEU A 93 6.22 29.09 -18.82
CA LEU A 93 6.55 28.70 -20.20
C LEU A 93 5.92 29.65 -21.21
N ASP A 94 4.62 29.96 -21.05
CA ASP A 94 3.92 30.91 -21.93
C ASP A 94 4.56 32.30 -21.88
N LEU A 95 4.89 32.78 -20.67
CA LEU A 95 5.59 34.04 -20.49
C LEU A 95 6.98 34.03 -21.14
N MET A 96 7.78 32.97 -20.98
CA MET A 96 9.14 32.90 -21.55
C MET A 96 9.15 32.90 -23.08
N LEU A 97 8.09 32.37 -23.70
CA LEU A 97 7.94 32.31 -25.16
C LEU A 97 7.13 33.49 -25.71
N GLY A 98 6.52 34.30 -24.82
CA GLY A 98 5.65 35.41 -25.16
C GLY A 98 6.35 36.77 -25.28
N GLN A 99 5.55 37.74 -25.68
CA GLN A 99 5.96 39.13 -25.87
C GLN A 99 4.86 40.09 -25.44
N SER A 100 5.26 41.31 -25.08
CA SER A 100 4.35 42.41 -24.77
C SER A 100 3.55 42.86 -26.00
N PRO A 101 2.44 43.60 -25.81
CA PRO A 101 1.69 44.21 -26.91
C PRO A 101 2.56 45.10 -27.82
N SER A 102 3.64 45.65 -27.28
CA SER A 102 4.63 46.46 -28.00
C SER A 102 5.74 45.64 -28.68
N GLY A 103 5.65 44.31 -28.68
CA GLY A 103 6.61 43.40 -29.32
C GLY A 103 7.89 43.10 -28.52
N VAL A 104 8.02 43.61 -27.29
CA VAL A 104 9.18 43.32 -26.43
C VAL A 104 9.03 41.92 -25.81
N PRO A 105 10.01 41.01 -25.97
CA PRO A 105 9.96 39.68 -25.37
C PRO A 105 9.95 39.72 -23.84
N TYR A 106 9.06 38.93 -23.22
CA TYR A 106 8.97 38.83 -21.76
C TYR A 106 10.12 38.05 -21.12
N SER A 107 10.86 37.27 -21.91
CA SER A 107 12.11 36.61 -21.51
C SER A 107 13.20 37.58 -21.00
N SER A 108 13.04 38.89 -21.22
CA SER A 108 13.97 39.93 -20.80
C SER A 108 13.73 40.51 -19.39
N PHE A 109 12.74 40.02 -18.65
CA PHE A 109 12.45 40.52 -17.30
C PHE A 109 13.63 40.39 -16.34
N LYS A 110 13.93 41.49 -15.63
CA LYS A 110 15.08 41.59 -14.71
C LYS A 110 14.74 41.34 -13.25
N THR A 111 13.47 41.39 -12.88
CA THR A 111 13.01 41.30 -11.49
C THR A 111 11.93 40.23 -11.33
N GLN A 112 11.85 39.66 -10.12
CA GLN A 112 10.81 38.68 -9.81
C GLN A 112 9.42 39.34 -9.84
N GLU A 113 9.34 40.59 -9.42
CA GLU A 113 8.11 41.39 -9.40
C GLU A 113 7.56 41.59 -10.81
N ALA A 114 8.43 41.83 -11.81
CA ALA A 114 8.00 41.92 -13.22
C ALA A 114 7.41 40.60 -13.71
N VAL A 115 8.04 39.48 -13.38
CA VAL A 115 7.54 38.13 -13.71
C VAL A 115 6.19 37.87 -13.02
N VAL A 116 6.08 38.17 -11.73
CA VAL A 116 4.83 37.97 -10.96
C VAL A 116 3.71 38.84 -11.52
N SER A 117 3.98 40.12 -11.80
CA SER A 117 2.98 41.03 -12.36
C SER A 117 2.48 40.56 -13.72
N ALA A 118 3.38 40.08 -14.58
CA ALA A 118 3.00 39.55 -15.89
C ALA A 118 2.21 38.24 -15.77
N LEU A 119 2.62 37.31 -14.90
CA LEU A 119 1.87 36.06 -14.66
C LEU A 119 0.45 36.35 -14.18
N VAL A 120 0.30 37.28 -13.23
CA VAL A 120 -1.01 37.70 -12.73
C VAL A 120 -1.83 38.35 -13.83
N ALA A 121 -1.24 39.22 -14.67
CA ALA A 121 -1.95 39.92 -15.74
C ALA A 121 -2.43 38.98 -16.86
N HIS A 122 -1.65 37.96 -17.21
CA HIS A 122 -1.96 37.06 -18.33
C HIS A 122 -2.76 35.82 -17.92
N HIS A 123 -2.65 35.38 -16.67
CA HIS A 123 -3.27 34.13 -16.20
C HIS A 123 -4.07 34.31 -14.90
N SER A 124 -4.61 35.51 -14.66
CA SER A 124 -5.54 35.77 -13.55
C SER A 124 -6.74 34.83 -13.64
N GLY A 125 -6.81 33.84 -12.75
CA GLY A 125 -7.90 32.85 -12.70
C GLY A 125 -7.43 31.41 -12.54
N ALA A 126 -6.20 31.10 -12.93
CA ALA A 126 -5.63 29.78 -12.69
C ALA A 126 -5.23 29.59 -11.23
N MET A 127 -5.51 28.41 -10.67
CA MET A 127 -5.16 28.08 -9.29
C MET A 127 -3.64 28.23 -9.09
N GLY A 128 -3.25 29.02 -8.08
CA GLY A 128 -1.84 29.21 -7.74
C GLY A 128 -1.17 30.43 -8.37
N ILE A 129 -1.86 31.15 -9.26
CA ILE A 129 -1.33 32.35 -9.93
C ILE A 129 -1.57 33.65 -9.15
N ALA A 130 -2.20 33.60 -7.97
CA ALA A 130 -2.32 34.76 -7.10
C ALA A 130 -0.95 35.29 -6.67
N GLU A 131 -0.76 36.61 -6.67
CA GLU A 131 0.51 37.28 -6.35
C GLU A 131 1.13 36.76 -5.04
N ARG A 132 0.33 36.66 -3.98
CA ARG A 132 0.76 36.13 -2.67
C ARG A 132 1.31 34.70 -2.77
N THR A 133 0.65 33.85 -3.57
CA THR A 133 1.05 32.46 -3.75
C THR A 133 2.34 32.36 -4.54
N LEU A 134 2.46 33.10 -5.66
CA LEU A 134 3.67 33.14 -6.47
C LEU A 134 4.88 33.61 -5.65
N ASN A 135 4.75 34.72 -4.92
CA ASN A 135 5.81 35.24 -4.06
C ASN A 135 6.27 34.22 -3.02
N GLY A 136 5.34 33.53 -2.35
CA GLY A 136 5.66 32.47 -1.39
C GLY A 136 6.36 31.28 -2.04
N LYS A 137 5.88 30.83 -3.21
CA LYS A 137 6.46 29.69 -3.94
C LYS A 137 7.84 30.01 -4.51
N PHE A 138 8.04 31.18 -5.13
CA PHE A 138 9.33 31.60 -5.67
C PHE A 138 10.38 31.81 -4.57
N ALA A 139 10.00 32.39 -3.43
CA ALA A 139 10.90 32.48 -2.27
C ALA A 139 11.33 31.10 -1.77
N THR A 140 10.38 30.16 -1.66
CA THR A 140 10.66 28.77 -1.25
C THR A 140 11.56 28.05 -2.26
N ALA A 141 11.27 28.17 -3.56
CA ALA A 141 12.06 27.58 -4.64
C ALA A 141 13.50 28.10 -4.61
N ARG A 142 13.69 29.42 -4.43
CA ARG A 142 15.02 30.03 -4.34
C ARG A 142 15.80 29.55 -3.11
N ARG A 143 15.15 29.41 -1.96
CA ARG A 143 15.79 28.83 -0.76
C ARG A 143 16.24 27.39 -1.01
N ARG A 144 15.39 26.56 -1.60
CA ARG A 144 15.72 25.17 -1.93
C ARG A 144 16.88 25.06 -2.91
N LEU A 145 16.87 25.86 -3.98
CA LEU A 145 17.97 25.88 -4.95
C LEU A 145 19.30 26.23 -4.28
N ARG A 146 19.31 27.27 -3.42
CA ARG A 146 20.51 27.64 -2.66
C ARG A 146 21.00 26.53 -1.73
N SER A 147 20.09 25.82 -1.07
CA SER A 147 20.44 24.70 -0.18
C SER A 147 20.91 23.45 -0.92
N ALA A 148 20.54 23.27 -2.19
CA ALA A 148 20.96 22.11 -2.99
C ALA A 148 22.33 22.32 -3.68
N THR A 149 22.74 23.57 -3.85
CA THR A 149 24.03 23.94 -4.46
C THR A 149 25.18 24.08 -3.47
N VAL A 150 24.91 23.95 -2.16
CA VAL A 150 25.90 23.93 -1.07
C VAL A 150 26.13 22.48 -0.65
#